data_AF-A0A255EEV6-F1
#
_entry.id   AF-A0A255EEV6-F1
#
_cell.length_a   1.000
_cell.length_b   1.000
_cell.length_c   1.000
_cell.angle_alpha   90.00
_cell.angle_beta   90.00
_cell.angle_gamma   90.00
#
_symmetry.space_group_name_H-M   'P 1'
#
loop_
_entity.id
_entity.type
_entity.pdbx_description
1 polymer ?
#
loop_
_entity_poly.entity_id
_entity_poly.type
_entity_poly.pdbx_seq_one_letter_code
_entity_poly.pdbx_strand_id
1 'polypeptide(L)'
;MKHVYRITYPNGKIYVGMDLTGTALYFGSPRKSDIAADLGPEVCRDLTVRKEILWESEVANEAEVRAMERHLIESTGANNPEIGYNTWPRFVQD
;
A
#
# COMPACT_ATOMS: atom_id res chain seq x y z
N MET A 1 -8.98 13.88 -7.05
CA MET A 1 -7.55 14.03 -7.39
C MET A 1 -6.87 12.67 -7.33
N LYS A 2 -6.01 12.36 -8.31
CA LYS A 2 -5.28 11.08 -8.33
C LYS A 2 -4.20 11.11 -7.25
N HIS A 3 -3.99 10.02 -6.55
CA HIS A 3 -2.99 9.97 -5.48
C HIS A 3 -2.39 8.58 -5.30
N VAL A 4 -1.18 8.53 -4.73
CA VAL A 4 -0.55 7.32 -4.19
C VAL A 4 -0.59 7.45 -2.68
N TYR A 5 -0.98 6.38 -2.00
CA TYR A 5 -1.15 6.34 -0.56
C TYR A 5 -0.40 5.16 0.06
N ARG A 6 -0.18 5.27 1.37
CA ARG A 6 0.31 4.22 2.25
C ARG A 6 -0.77 3.83 3.24
N ILE A 7 -0.97 2.54 3.43
CA ILE A 7 -1.68 1.95 4.57
C ILE A 7 -0.65 1.44 5.55
N THR A 8 -0.79 1.78 6.82
CA THR A 8 -0.01 1.20 7.93
C THR A 8 -0.92 0.32 8.77
N TYR A 9 -0.51 -0.92 8.97
CA TYR A 9 -1.22 -1.95 9.74
C TYR A 9 -0.76 -1.97 11.21
N PRO A 10 -1.51 -2.63 12.12
CA PRO A 10 -1.15 -2.70 13.54
C PRO A 10 0.24 -3.28 13.85
N ASN A 11 0.74 -4.19 13.01
CA ASN A 11 2.09 -4.75 13.13
C ASN A 11 3.20 -3.84 12.56
N GLY A 12 2.87 -2.61 12.13
CA GLY A 12 3.81 -1.67 11.54
C GLY A 12 4.10 -1.91 10.06
N LYS A 13 3.70 -3.05 9.49
CA LYS A 13 3.87 -3.31 8.05
C LYS A 13 3.01 -2.35 7.22
N ILE A 14 3.47 -2.10 6.00
CA ILE A 14 2.84 -1.13 5.10
C ILE A 14 2.30 -1.74 3.81
N TYR A 15 1.38 -1.05 3.17
CA TYR A 15 0.97 -1.30 1.79
C TYR A 15 0.91 0.02 1.04
N VAL A 16 1.52 0.10 -0.13
CA VAL A 16 1.47 1.27 -1.01
C VAL A 16 0.53 0.97 -2.17
N GLY A 17 -0.42 1.86 -2.41
CA GLY A 17 -1.38 1.73 -3.51
C GLY A 17 -1.71 3.08 -4.14
N MET A 18 -2.26 3.06 -5.35
CA MET A 18 -2.79 4.25 -6.01
C MET A 18 -4.32 4.33 -6.01
N ASP A 19 -4.86 5.54 -6.14
CA ASP A 19 -6.27 5.81 -6.40
C ASP A 19 -6.37 6.84 -7.54
N LEU A 20 -7.05 6.45 -8.63
CA LEU A 20 -7.27 7.30 -9.81
C LEU A 20 -8.55 8.15 -9.71
N THR A 21 -9.39 7.86 -8.73
CA THR A 21 -10.72 8.45 -8.53
C THR A 21 -10.72 9.50 -7.42
N GLY A 22 -9.78 9.43 -6.48
CA GLY A 22 -9.61 10.41 -5.40
C GLY A 22 -10.57 10.20 -4.23
N THR A 23 -10.86 8.96 -3.90
CA THR A 23 -11.75 8.57 -2.80
C THR A 23 -10.99 8.39 -1.49
N ALA A 24 -11.68 8.64 -0.37
CA ALA A 24 -11.12 8.37 0.95
C ALA A 24 -10.93 6.86 1.20
N LEU A 25 -11.88 6.03 0.73
CA LEU A 25 -12.05 4.63 1.15
C LEU A 25 -11.43 3.59 0.20
N TYR A 26 -10.68 4.01 -0.82
CA TYR A 26 -9.88 3.06 -1.60
C TYR A 26 -8.58 2.71 -0.87
N PHE A 27 -8.46 1.45 -0.46
CA PHE A 27 -7.32 0.89 0.30
C PHE A 27 -6.56 -0.22 -0.45
N GLY A 28 -6.86 -0.41 -1.74
CA GLY A 28 -6.20 -1.38 -2.59
C GLY A 28 -6.64 -2.81 -2.30
N SER A 29 -5.81 -3.79 -2.68
CA SER A 29 -6.14 -5.22 -2.52
C SER A 29 -4.88 -6.04 -2.20
N PRO A 30 -4.23 -5.80 -1.05
CA PRO A 30 -3.16 -6.67 -0.58
C PRO A 30 -3.69 -8.10 -0.39
N ARG A 31 -2.77 -9.07 -0.43
CA ARG A 31 -3.11 -10.48 -0.25
C ARG A 31 -3.62 -10.70 1.18
N LYS A 32 -4.90 -11.06 1.28
CA LYS A 32 -5.58 -11.26 2.57
C LYS A 32 -4.94 -12.36 3.42
N SER A 33 -4.36 -13.38 2.77
CA SER A 33 -3.65 -14.48 3.44
C SER A 33 -2.46 -13.98 4.26
N ASP A 34 -1.71 -13.03 3.72
CA ASP A 34 -0.43 -12.58 4.30
C ASP A 34 -0.73 -11.71 5.53
N ILE A 35 -1.73 -10.83 5.41
CA ILE A 35 -2.23 -10.02 6.53
C ILE A 35 -2.82 -10.91 7.63
N ALA A 36 -3.62 -11.93 7.26
CA ALA A 36 -4.23 -12.83 8.23
C ALA A 36 -3.17 -13.69 8.96
N ALA A 37 -2.10 -14.09 8.28
CA ALA A 37 -0.99 -14.81 8.88
C ALA A 37 -0.23 -13.96 9.90
N ASP A 38 -0.04 -12.67 9.62
CA ASP A 38 0.71 -11.76 10.48
C ASP A 38 -0.12 -11.17 11.64
N LEU A 39 -1.41 -10.90 11.43
CA LEU A 39 -2.27 -10.18 12.40
C LEU A 39 -3.23 -11.08 13.18
N GLY A 40 -3.37 -12.35 12.78
CA GLY A 40 -4.30 -13.28 13.42
C GLY A 40 -5.78 -12.99 13.13
N PRO A 41 -6.68 -13.94 13.46
CA PRO A 41 -8.13 -13.81 13.21
C PRO A 41 -8.84 -12.79 14.11
N GLU A 42 -8.24 -12.42 15.24
CA GLU A 42 -8.78 -11.46 16.22
C GLU A 42 -8.91 -10.04 15.64
N VAL A 43 -8.08 -9.70 14.65
CA VAL A 43 -8.09 -8.39 14.01
C VAL A 43 -9.41 -8.11 13.28
N CYS A 44 -10.19 -9.15 12.94
CA CYS A 44 -11.54 -9.00 12.39
C CYS A 44 -12.53 -8.37 13.38
N ARG A 45 -12.24 -8.39 14.69
CA ARG A 45 -13.10 -7.81 15.72
C ARG A 45 -12.80 -6.33 15.94
N ASP A 46 -11.53 -5.94 15.84
CA ASP A 46 -11.07 -4.58 16.00
C ASP A 46 -9.80 -4.39 15.15
N LEU A 47 -9.91 -3.55 14.12
CA LEU A 47 -8.83 -3.21 13.21
C LEU A 47 -8.75 -1.70 13.08
N THR A 48 -7.63 -1.14 13.49
CA THR A 48 -7.23 0.22 13.12
C THR A 48 -6.14 0.17 12.06
N VAL A 49 -6.37 0.85 10.95
CA VAL A 49 -5.35 1.12 9.92
C VAL A 49 -5.24 2.62 9.70
N ARG A 50 -4.05 3.09 9.31
CA ARG A 50 -3.84 4.49 8.94
C ARG A 50 -3.56 4.60 7.45
N LYS A 51 -4.38 5.38 6.73
CA LYS A 51 -4.11 5.80 5.36
C LYS A 51 -3.46 7.17 5.34
N GLU A 52 -2.37 7.30 4.58
CA GLU A 52 -1.65 8.55 4.35
C GLU A 52 -1.44 8.75 2.86
N ILE A 53 -1.74 9.94 2.33
CA ILE A 53 -1.38 10.31 0.97
C ILE A 53 0.12 10.60 0.93
N LEU A 54 0.86 9.89 0.07
CA LEU A 54 2.29 10.08 -0.15
C LEU A 54 2.57 11.04 -1.31
N TRP A 55 1.69 11.05 -2.31
CA TRP A 55 1.80 11.86 -3.51
C TRP A 55 0.42 12.06 -4.13
N GLU A 56 0.18 13.20 -4.76
CA GLU A 56 -1.08 13.53 -5.44
C GLU A 56 -0.88 14.44 -6.64
N SER A 57 -1.80 14.34 -7.61
CA SER A 57 -1.81 15.19 -8.81
C SER A 57 -3.18 15.26 -9.46
N GLU A 58 -3.53 16.46 -9.93
CA GLU A 58 -4.73 16.69 -10.74
C GLU A 58 -4.50 16.41 -12.24
N VAL A 59 -3.27 16.59 -12.72
CA VAL A 59 -2.92 16.59 -14.15
C VAL A 59 -2.21 15.33 -14.61
N ALA A 60 -1.69 14.53 -13.68
CA ALA A 60 -0.95 13.33 -14.05
C ALA A 60 -1.83 12.34 -14.83
N ASN A 61 -1.29 11.74 -15.88
CA ASN A 61 -1.92 10.63 -16.57
C ASN A 61 -1.77 9.33 -15.76
N GLU A 62 -2.50 8.27 -16.11
CA GLU A 62 -2.44 7.02 -15.35
C GLU A 62 -1.06 6.34 -15.35
N ALA A 63 -0.28 6.50 -16.41
CA ALA A 63 1.05 5.90 -16.50
C ALA A 63 2.03 6.57 -15.52
N GLU A 64 1.93 7.89 -15.35
CA GLU A 64 2.69 8.65 -14.34
C GLU A 64 2.32 8.22 -12.92
N VAL A 65 1.02 8.04 -12.64
CA VAL A 65 0.57 7.56 -11.32
C VAL A 65 1.09 6.14 -11.04
N ARG A 66 1.02 5.23 -12.01
CA ARG A 66 1.58 3.88 -11.89
C ARG A 66 3.11 3.88 -11.72
N ALA A 67 3.81 4.81 -12.37
CA ALA A 67 5.25 4.97 -12.21
C ALA A 67 5.61 5.48 -10.80
N MET A 68 4.84 6.44 -10.28
CA MET A 68 4.99 6.94 -8.92
C MET A 68 4.69 5.86 -7.87
N GLU A 69 3.62 5.07 -8.07
CA GLU A 69 3.30 3.93 -7.20
C GLU A 69 4.48 2.94 -7.13
N ARG A 70 5.04 2.54 -8.28
CA ARG A 70 6.22 1.68 -8.32
C ARG A 70 7.40 2.28 -7.55
N HIS A 71 7.73 3.53 -7.85
CA HIS A 71 8.83 4.22 -7.20
C HIS A 71 8.68 4.22 -5.67
N LEU A 72 7.48 4.51 -5.19
CA LEU A 72 7.18 4.54 -3.76
C LEU A 72 7.14 3.15 -3.12
N ILE A 73 6.71 2.11 -3.83
CA ILE A 73 6.80 0.73 -3.34
C ILE A 73 8.27 0.35 -3.09
N GLU A 74 9.15 0.64 -4.04
CA GLU A 74 10.58 0.32 -3.95
C GLU A 74 11.28 1.18 -2.88
N SER A 75 11.06 2.50 -2.90
CA SER A 75 11.74 3.43 -1.99
C SER A 75 11.34 3.26 -0.52
N THR A 76 10.13 2.76 -0.26
CA THR A 76 9.66 2.46 1.11
C THR A 76 9.93 1.02 1.52
N GLY A 77 10.39 0.16 0.61
CA GLY A 77 10.53 -1.27 0.84
C GLY A 77 9.21 -1.99 1.06
N ALA A 78 8.07 -1.43 0.64
CA ALA A 78 6.75 -2.04 0.85
C ALA A 78 6.60 -3.41 0.17
N ASN A 79 7.49 -3.76 -0.76
CA ASN A 79 7.57 -5.07 -1.39
C ASN A 79 8.41 -6.10 -0.64
N ASN A 80 9.22 -5.68 0.35
CA ASN A 80 9.93 -6.59 1.23
C ASN A 80 8.93 -7.20 2.23
N PRO A 81 8.76 -8.53 2.31
CA PRO A 81 7.82 -9.17 3.23
C PRO A 81 8.01 -8.83 4.71
N GLU A 82 9.21 -8.41 5.12
CA GLU A 82 9.48 -7.95 6.48
C GLU A 82 8.96 -6.53 6.75
N ILE A 83 8.74 -5.73 5.70
CA ILE A 83 8.37 -4.31 5.78
C ILE A 83 6.92 -4.08 5.31
N GLY A 84 6.43 -4.82 4.31
CA GLY A 84 5.14 -4.55 3.71
C GLY A 84 4.50 -5.71 2.94
N TYR A 85 3.33 -5.43 2.40
CA TYR A 85 2.43 -6.41 1.76
C TYR A 85 2.33 -6.24 0.24
N ASN A 86 3.09 -5.35 -0.38
CA ASN A 86 3.15 -5.30 -1.84
C ASN A 86 3.90 -6.55 -2.34
N THR A 87 3.40 -7.19 -3.39
CA THR A 87 4.07 -8.36 -4.00
C THR A 87 4.70 -8.04 -5.35
N TRP A 88 4.51 -6.79 -5.81
CA TRP A 88 5.06 -6.27 -7.04
C TRP A 88 5.48 -4.80 -6.85
N PRO A 89 6.62 -4.38 -7.41
CA PRO A 89 7.65 -5.20 -8.06
C PRO A 89 8.25 -6.24 -7.09
N ARG A 90 8.68 -7.39 -7.64
CA ARG A 90 9.20 -8.49 -6.81
C ARG A 90 10.43 -7.99 -6.04
N PHE A 91 10.40 -8.17 -4.71
CA PHE A 91 11.57 -7.89 -3.89
C PHE A 91 12.72 -8.83 -4.24
N VAL A 92 13.90 -8.27 -4.43
CA VAL A 92 15.15 -9.00 -4.64
C VAL A 92 16.06 -8.60 -3.49
N GLN A 93 16.49 -9.59 -2.71
CA GLN A 93 17.51 -9.39 -1.70
C GLN A 93 18.86 -9.38 -2.41
N ASP A 94 19.62 -8.30 -2.24
CA ASP A 94 21.01 -8.21 -2.70
C ASP A 94 21.93 -9.14 -1.88
#